data_AF-A0A3D0MVD3-F1
#
_entry.id   AF-A0A3D0MVD3-F1
#
_cell.length_a   1.000
_cell.length_b   1.000
_cell.length_c   1.000
_cell.angle_alpha   90.00
_cell.angle_beta   90.00
_cell.angle_gamma   90.00
#
_symmetry.space_group_name_H-M   'P 1'
#
loop_
_entity.id
_entity.type
_entity.pdbx_description
1 polymer ?
#
loop_
_entity_poly.entity_id
_entity_poly.type
_entity_poly.pdbx_seq_one_letter_code
_entity_poly.pdbx_strand_id
1 'polypeptide(L)'
;MQLFISMEKLSGQLHLILVLEPWFMFTISVVTVGRNRRWISMGDKNKTLKGYMRKNGTVGIRNHILVLPLVVCANSVVEEMGRRYPDAITVPHPYGCTFDPSSNKEITDIFVGLGRNPNFGAVLLVSLGCETIKLHEVYEGIRLSGKPVGVVSIQKEGGTGRAIEKADAIVREFMALLEKDVKVDVPLSSLIVGTECGASDSYSGLSANPVVGHACDHFVDSGATVFLTEVTEFLGAEDILAQRCVSAKVAENLMEYVRETEGFMAQVGHSEIADIAPGNIAGGLSTLEEKSLGCIRKGGTRPIQEVVPHGGCPRGRGLVVMDAPGHDVESMVAMAAGGANLIFFTTGRGTPTGCPGVPVIKVSSNTTTYNNMRDNIDFNAGPVIDAGKSISELGNDLFNLAVAVANGTQTCSERWRCREFAIRRKGVKAYIL
;
A
#
# COMPACT_ATOMS: atom_id res chain seq x y z
N MET A 1 32.92 -10.81 53.70
CA MET A 1 33.00 -10.63 52.24
C MET A 1 32.92 -9.13 51.97
N GLN A 2 34.04 -8.47 51.70
CA GLN A 2 34.07 -7.03 51.41
C GLN A 2 33.92 -6.85 49.90
N LEU A 3 32.85 -6.19 49.48
CA LEU A 3 32.63 -5.79 48.10
C LEU A 3 33.21 -4.39 47.93
N PHE A 4 34.28 -4.25 47.13
CA PHE A 4 34.78 -2.93 46.75
C PHE A 4 34.13 -2.53 45.43
N ILE A 5 33.40 -1.40 45.46
CA ILE A 5 32.81 -0.77 44.27
C ILE A 5 33.58 0.52 44.03
N SER A 6 34.24 0.63 42.87
CA SER A 6 34.84 1.88 42.39
C SER A 6 34.17 2.30 41.08
N MET A 7 33.93 3.60 40.92
CA MET A 7 33.38 4.22 39.73
C MET A 7 34.41 5.17 39.14
N GLU A 8 34.87 4.89 37.93
CA GLU A 8 35.79 5.76 37.20
C GLU A 8 35.21 6.17 35.85
N LYS A 9 35.56 7.39 35.43
CA LYS A 9 35.10 8.00 34.19
C LYS A 9 36.26 8.05 33.20
N LEU A 10 36.24 7.16 32.20
CA LEU A 10 37.22 7.10 31.13
C LEU A 10 36.50 7.35 29.80
N SER A 11 37.02 8.27 28.98
CA SER A 11 36.53 8.53 27.60
C SER A 11 35.00 8.76 27.47
N GLY A 12 34.34 9.35 28.47
CA GLY A 12 32.92 9.68 28.42
C GLY A 12 31.96 8.51 28.71
N GLN A 13 32.47 7.34 29.09
CA GLN A 13 31.67 6.20 29.58
C GLN A 13 31.90 5.99 31.09
N LEU A 14 30.86 5.53 31.78
CA LEU A 14 30.89 5.18 33.20
C LEU A 14 31.18 3.69 33.35
N HIS A 15 32.27 3.34 34.02
CA HIS A 15 32.65 1.95 34.28
C HIS A 15 32.43 1.61 35.76
N LEU A 16 31.78 0.47 36.01
CA LEU A 16 31.63 -0.11 37.35
C LEU A 16 32.59 -1.29 37.45
N ILE A 17 33.55 -1.25 38.38
CA ILE A 17 34.52 -2.33 38.59
C ILE A 17 34.18 -3.04 39.88
N LEU A 18 33.94 -4.36 39.79
CA LEU A 18 33.71 -5.25 40.92
C LEU A 18 34.91 -6.21 41.01
N VAL A 19 35.64 -6.17 42.12
CA VAL A 19 36.79 -7.04 42.37
C VAL A 19 36.40 -8.10 43.40
N LEU A 20 36.48 -9.37 42.98
CA LEU A 20 36.38 -10.55 43.84
C LEU A 20 37.69 -11.31 43.70
N GLU A 21 38.44 -11.47 44.80
CA GLU A 21 39.75 -12.11 44.81
C GLU A 21 39.68 -13.60 45.22
N PRO A 22 40.62 -14.45 44.76
CA PRO A 22 41.42 -14.35 43.54
C PRO A 22 41.01 -15.45 42.54
N TRP A 23 41.45 -15.28 41.29
CA TRP A 23 41.15 -16.09 40.09
C TRP A 23 39.83 -15.67 39.40
N PHE A 24 39.98 -15.01 38.25
CA PHE A 24 38.96 -14.49 37.31
C PHE A 24 38.61 -12.99 37.44
N MET A 25 39.27 -12.20 36.60
CA MET A 25 38.92 -10.82 36.30
C MET A 25 37.79 -10.82 35.25
N PHE A 26 36.56 -10.50 35.64
CA PHE A 26 35.45 -10.28 34.70
C PHE A 26 35.25 -8.77 34.49
N THR A 27 35.41 -8.31 33.25
CA THR A 27 35.03 -6.95 32.87
C THR A 27 33.56 -6.96 32.46
N ILE A 28 32.67 -6.39 33.29
CA ILE A 28 31.27 -6.16 32.91
C ILE A 28 31.17 -4.76 32.32
N SER A 29 31.04 -4.67 31.00
CA SER A 29 30.71 -3.41 30.33
C SER A 29 29.21 -3.11 30.48
N VAL A 30 28.83 -2.28 31.46
CA VAL A 30 27.48 -1.72 31.53
C VAL A 30 27.39 -0.55 30.55
N VAL A 31 26.87 -0.81 29.36
CA VAL A 31 26.53 0.27 28.41
C VAL A 31 25.23 0.92 28.88
N THR A 32 25.32 2.14 29.38
CA THR A 32 24.14 3.00 29.56
C THR A 32 23.59 3.32 28.17
N VAL A 33 22.45 2.73 27.81
CA VAL A 33 21.75 2.98 26.55
C VAL A 33 21.12 4.38 26.62
N GLY A 34 21.88 5.40 26.23
CA GLY A 34 21.31 6.69 25.82
C GLY A 34 20.41 6.47 24.61
N ARG A 35 19.24 7.10 24.59
CA ARG A 35 18.23 7.07 23.50
C ARG A 35 18.78 7.66 22.19
N ASN A 36 19.66 6.94 21.52
CA ASN A 36 20.07 7.18 20.15
C ASN A 36 20.19 5.83 19.45
N ARG A 37 19.04 5.29 19.02
CA ARG A 37 19.02 4.15 18.10
C ARG A 37 19.57 4.64 16.76
N ARG A 38 20.87 4.43 16.52
CA ARG A 38 21.44 4.50 15.17
C ARG A 38 20.92 3.28 14.41
N TRP A 39 19.97 3.51 13.51
CA TRP A 39 19.50 2.52 12.57
C TRP A 39 20.60 2.29 11.53
N ILE A 40 21.24 1.12 11.57
CA ILE A 40 22.24 0.73 10.57
C ILE A 40 21.48 0.17 9.37
N SER A 41 21.50 0.89 8.24
CA SER A 41 20.96 0.43 6.96
C SER A 41 21.78 -0.78 6.50
N MET A 42 21.12 -1.94 6.38
CA MET A 42 21.70 -3.18 5.82
C MET A 42 21.31 -3.40 4.34
N GLY A 43 20.59 -2.45 3.73
CA GLY A 43 20.11 -2.56 2.35
C GLY A 43 21.21 -2.30 1.32
N ASP A 44 21.27 -3.14 0.30
CA ASP A 44 22.11 -2.90 -0.87
C ASP A 44 21.50 -1.81 -1.75
N LYS A 45 21.91 -0.56 -1.50
CA LYS A 45 21.48 0.63 -2.23
C LYS A 45 21.79 0.57 -3.73
N ASN A 46 22.59 -0.39 -4.19
CA ASN A 46 22.97 -0.55 -5.58
C ASN A 46 22.09 -1.57 -6.34
N LYS A 47 21.09 -2.19 -5.71
CA LYS A 47 20.16 -3.09 -6.42
C LYS A 47 19.37 -2.30 -7.48
N THR A 48 19.47 -2.75 -8.72
CA THR A 48 18.72 -2.23 -9.87
C THR A 48 17.61 -3.18 -10.29
N LEU A 49 16.60 -2.64 -10.95
CA LEU A 49 15.51 -3.36 -11.60
C LEU A 49 15.23 -2.78 -12.98
N LYS A 50 14.50 -3.53 -13.81
CA LYS A 50 14.07 -3.10 -15.14
C LYS A 50 12.70 -2.44 -15.05
N GLY A 51 12.63 -1.13 -15.31
CA GLY A 51 11.39 -0.36 -15.23
C GLY A 51 11.21 0.65 -16.37
N TYR A 52 10.02 1.24 -16.45
CA TYR A 52 9.67 2.28 -17.41
C TYR A 52 9.85 3.65 -16.78
N MET A 53 10.88 4.38 -17.21
CA MET A 53 11.12 5.74 -16.74
C MET A 53 10.03 6.69 -17.28
N ARG A 54 9.38 7.42 -16.38
CA ARG A 54 8.35 8.40 -16.74
C ARG A 54 8.96 9.81 -16.81
N LYS A 55 8.33 10.71 -17.57
CA LYS A 55 8.84 12.08 -17.77
C LYS A 55 8.93 12.91 -16.50
N ASN A 56 8.08 12.60 -15.51
CA ASN A 56 8.10 13.22 -14.18
C ASN A 56 9.10 12.55 -13.21
N GLY A 57 9.96 11.64 -13.69
CA GLY A 57 11.00 10.98 -12.90
C GLY A 57 10.53 9.78 -12.06
N THR A 58 9.25 9.41 -12.11
CA THR A 58 8.77 8.18 -11.47
C THR A 58 9.05 6.96 -12.36
N VAL A 59 8.97 5.77 -11.79
CA VAL A 59 9.26 4.51 -12.49
C VAL A 59 8.04 3.59 -12.43
N GLY A 60 7.58 3.11 -13.59
CA GLY A 60 6.58 2.05 -13.69
C GLY A 60 7.23 0.66 -13.76
N ILE A 61 6.64 -0.32 -13.08
CA ILE A 61 7.03 -1.75 -13.22
C ILE A 61 6.11 -2.52 -14.19
N ARG A 62 5.07 -1.84 -14.66
CA ARG A 62 4.18 -2.23 -15.76
C ARG A 62 4.00 -1.03 -16.70
N ASN A 63 3.41 -1.27 -17.88
CA ASN A 63 3.14 -0.22 -18.86
C ASN A 63 1.74 -0.36 -19.46
N HIS A 64 0.73 -0.15 -18.63
CA HIS A 64 -0.67 -0.33 -19.00
C HIS A 64 -1.29 0.94 -19.58
N ILE A 65 -2.36 0.76 -20.35
CA ILE A 65 -3.34 1.82 -20.64
C ILE A 65 -4.44 1.71 -19.58
N LEU A 66 -4.76 2.82 -18.90
CA LEU A 66 -5.91 2.92 -18.01
C LEU A 66 -7.09 3.52 -18.77
N VAL A 67 -8.26 2.87 -18.73
CA VAL A 67 -9.53 3.45 -19.19
C VAL A 67 -10.40 3.70 -17.95
N LEU A 68 -10.62 4.97 -17.64
CA LEU A 68 -11.21 5.43 -16.38
C LEU A 68 -12.51 6.20 -16.63
N PRO A 69 -13.68 5.68 -16.18
CA PRO A 69 -14.93 6.41 -16.20
C PRO A 69 -15.00 7.42 -15.06
N LEU A 70 -15.49 8.63 -15.33
CA LEU A 70 -15.73 9.65 -14.31
C LEU A 70 -17.11 9.57 -13.65
N VAL A 71 -17.99 8.72 -14.18
CA VAL A 71 -19.36 8.51 -13.69
C VAL A 71 -19.87 7.14 -14.15
N VAL A 72 -20.79 6.52 -13.40
CA VAL A 72 -21.35 5.18 -13.72
C VAL A 72 -22.00 5.13 -15.11
N CYS A 73 -22.60 6.24 -15.56
CA CYS A 73 -23.21 6.35 -16.89
C CYS A 73 -22.20 6.17 -18.04
N ALA A 74 -20.90 6.26 -17.77
CA ALA A 74 -19.84 6.04 -18.75
C ALA A 74 -19.34 4.59 -18.80
N ASN A 75 -19.77 3.72 -17.87
CA ASN A 75 -19.22 2.37 -17.72
C ASN A 75 -19.37 1.53 -18.99
N SER A 76 -20.49 1.61 -19.72
CA SER A 76 -20.69 0.79 -20.94
C SER A 76 -19.65 1.07 -22.03
N VAL A 77 -19.15 2.30 -22.14
CA VAL A 77 -18.07 2.63 -23.08
C VAL A 77 -16.74 2.03 -22.60
N VAL A 78 -16.48 2.09 -21.30
CA VAL A 78 -15.27 1.53 -20.68
C VAL A 78 -15.24 0.00 -20.78
N GLU A 79 -16.37 -0.65 -20.50
CA GLU A 79 -16.53 -2.11 -20.64
C GLU A 79 -16.28 -2.56 -22.08
N GLU A 80 -16.78 -1.82 -23.07
CA GLU A 80 -16.52 -2.12 -24.48
C GLU A 80 -15.02 -1.99 -24.82
N MET A 81 -14.32 -0.99 -24.28
CA MET A 81 -12.86 -0.91 -24.44
C MET A 81 -12.15 -2.13 -23.84
N GLY A 82 -12.61 -2.63 -22.69
CA GLY A 82 -12.07 -3.84 -22.07
C GLY A 82 -12.32 -5.11 -22.89
N ARG A 83 -13.46 -5.19 -23.59
CA ARG A 83 -13.74 -6.29 -24.53
C ARG A 83 -12.83 -6.26 -25.76
N ARG A 84 -12.58 -5.07 -26.31
CA ARG A 84 -11.73 -4.89 -27.51
C ARG A 84 -10.24 -5.01 -27.21
N TYR A 85 -9.82 -4.54 -26.03
CA TYR A 85 -8.43 -4.45 -25.61
C TYR A 85 -8.24 -5.14 -24.25
N PRO A 86 -8.16 -6.48 -24.20
CA PRO A 86 -8.11 -7.23 -22.92
C PRO A 86 -6.90 -6.89 -22.01
N ASP A 87 -5.83 -6.36 -22.61
CA ASP A 87 -4.61 -5.94 -21.91
C ASP A 87 -4.68 -4.50 -21.38
N ALA A 88 -5.67 -3.71 -21.80
CA ALA A 88 -5.99 -2.45 -21.17
C ALA A 88 -6.60 -2.70 -19.77
N ILE A 89 -6.28 -1.82 -18.84
CA ILE A 89 -6.84 -1.83 -17.50
C ILE A 89 -8.07 -0.94 -17.52
N THR A 90 -9.24 -1.56 -17.45
CA THR A 90 -10.53 -0.88 -17.36
C THR A 90 -11.06 -1.00 -15.94
N VAL A 91 -11.58 0.08 -15.38
CA VAL A 91 -12.21 0.06 -14.05
C VAL A 91 -13.65 0.57 -14.15
N PRO A 92 -14.62 0.00 -13.40
CA PRO A 92 -15.96 0.55 -13.33
C PRO A 92 -15.99 1.79 -12.42
N HIS A 93 -16.88 2.74 -12.67
CA HIS A 93 -17.26 3.70 -11.64
C HIS A 93 -18.40 3.08 -10.80
N PRO A 94 -18.22 2.89 -9.48
CA PRO A 94 -19.18 2.15 -8.66
C PRO A 94 -20.40 2.99 -8.26
N TYR A 95 -20.36 4.31 -8.44
CA TYR A 95 -21.36 5.20 -7.87
C TYR A 95 -22.08 6.07 -8.90
N GLY A 96 -23.25 6.58 -8.49
CA GLY A 96 -23.94 7.65 -9.20
C GLY A 96 -23.14 8.97 -9.19
N CYS A 97 -23.83 10.09 -9.33
CA CYS A 97 -23.21 11.40 -9.24
C CYS A 97 -23.85 12.22 -8.10
N THR A 98 -23.61 13.53 -8.07
CA THR A 98 -24.19 14.48 -7.09
C THR A 98 -23.79 14.24 -5.63
N PHE A 99 -22.51 13.88 -5.45
CA PHE A 99 -21.92 13.82 -4.12
C PHE A 99 -21.75 15.21 -3.50
N ASP A 100 -21.60 15.22 -2.19
CA ASP A 100 -21.18 16.42 -1.49
C ASP A 100 -19.76 16.86 -1.92
N PRO A 101 -19.39 18.14 -1.72
CA PRO A 101 -18.09 18.66 -2.15
C PRO A 101 -16.88 17.89 -1.60
N SER A 102 -16.96 17.33 -0.39
CA SER A 102 -15.84 16.60 0.20
C SER A 102 -15.63 15.25 -0.48
N SER A 103 -16.71 14.50 -0.69
CA SER A 103 -16.69 13.23 -1.44
C SER A 103 -16.27 13.44 -2.90
N ASN A 104 -16.78 14.48 -3.59
CA ASN A 104 -16.35 14.80 -4.96
C ASN A 104 -14.85 15.09 -5.01
N LYS A 105 -14.32 15.82 -4.03
CA LYS A 105 -12.89 16.13 -3.96
C LYS A 105 -12.05 14.86 -3.77
N GLU A 106 -12.42 13.99 -2.81
CA GLU A 106 -11.69 12.76 -2.54
C GLU A 106 -11.68 11.81 -3.76
N ILE A 107 -12.83 11.64 -4.43
CA ILE A 107 -12.91 10.84 -5.67
C ILE A 107 -12.06 11.47 -6.77
N THR A 108 -12.09 12.79 -6.92
CA THR A 108 -11.24 13.52 -7.89
C THR A 108 -9.76 13.28 -7.61
N ASP A 109 -9.34 13.37 -6.35
CA ASP A 109 -7.95 13.14 -5.93
C ASP A 109 -7.53 11.68 -6.21
N ILE A 110 -8.40 10.70 -5.93
CA ILE A 110 -8.16 9.28 -6.25
C ILE A 110 -8.02 9.06 -7.75
N PHE A 111 -8.88 9.66 -8.58
CA PHE A 111 -8.79 9.54 -10.03
C PHE A 111 -7.52 10.18 -10.60
N VAL A 112 -7.15 11.35 -10.09
CA VAL A 112 -5.88 11.99 -10.44
C VAL A 112 -4.70 11.11 -10.02
N GLY A 113 -4.69 10.62 -8.78
CA GLY A 113 -3.64 9.76 -8.26
C GLY A 113 -3.49 8.47 -9.08
N LEU A 114 -4.61 7.77 -9.33
CA LEU A 114 -4.62 6.53 -10.09
C LEU A 114 -4.13 6.76 -11.52
N GLY A 115 -4.61 7.81 -12.20
CA GLY A 115 -4.11 8.17 -13.53
C GLY A 115 -2.63 8.55 -13.53
N ARG A 116 -2.11 9.12 -12.44
CA ARG A 116 -0.69 9.44 -12.27
C ARG A 116 0.18 8.23 -11.91
N ASN A 117 -0.39 7.13 -11.42
CA ASN A 117 0.37 5.94 -11.04
C ASN A 117 1.33 5.53 -12.17
N PRO A 118 2.61 5.26 -11.85
CA PRO A 118 3.62 5.06 -12.88
C PRO A 118 3.48 3.74 -13.66
N ASN A 119 2.69 2.77 -13.19
CA ASN A 119 2.39 1.55 -13.94
C ASN A 119 1.48 1.81 -15.16
N PHE A 120 0.82 2.97 -15.23
CA PHE A 120 0.08 3.39 -16.41
C PHE A 120 0.94 4.29 -17.30
N GLY A 121 1.18 3.86 -18.54
CA GLY A 121 1.87 4.62 -19.55
C GLY A 121 0.99 5.67 -20.22
N ALA A 122 -0.32 5.41 -20.31
CA ALA A 122 -1.31 6.32 -20.87
C ALA A 122 -2.68 6.17 -20.18
N VAL A 123 -3.51 7.20 -20.25
CA VAL A 123 -4.84 7.21 -19.61
C VAL A 123 -5.90 7.74 -20.57
N LEU A 124 -7.00 7.01 -20.72
CA LEU A 124 -8.22 7.46 -21.38
C LEU A 124 -9.29 7.77 -20.33
N LEU A 125 -9.72 9.01 -20.26
CA LEU A 125 -10.85 9.45 -19.43
C LEU A 125 -12.14 9.36 -20.23
N VAL A 126 -13.15 8.72 -19.66
CA VAL A 126 -14.49 8.62 -20.24
C VAL A 126 -15.50 9.34 -19.35
N SER A 127 -16.10 10.37 -19.91
CA SER A 127 -17.01 11.30 -19.27
C SER A 127 -18.41 11.15 -19.87
N LEU A 128 -19.47 11.40 -19.10
CA LEU A 128 -20.80 11.56 -19.68
C LEU A 128 -20.93 12.98 -20.26
N GLY A 129 -20.60 13.99 -19.45
CA GLY A 129 -20.67 15.41 -19.78
C GLY A 129 -21.40 16.28 -18.75
N CYS A 130 -22.08 15.67 -17.77
CA CYS A 130 -22.88 16.37 -16.77
C CYS A 130 -22.59 15.91 -15.32
N GLU A 131 -21.57 15.09 -15.12
CA GLU A 131 -21.11 14.68 -13.79
C GLU A 131 -20.58 15.86 -12.94
N THR A 132 -20.68 15.73 -11.61
CA THR A 132 -20.15 16.68 -10.62
C THR A 132 -18.63 16.61 -10.49
N ILE A 133 -18.03 15.46 -10.79
CA ILE A 133 -16.58 15.32 -10.92
C ILE A 133 -16.16 16.06 -12.19
N LYS A 134 -15.35 17.08 -12.04
CA LYS A 134 -14.97 17.94 -13.16
C LYS A 134 -13.89 17.27 -13.98
N LEU A 135 -14.26 16.83 -15.18
CA LEU A 135 -13.35 16.25 -16.19
C LEU A 135 -12.05 17.04 -16.36
N HIS A 136 -12.12 18.37 -16.43
CA HIS A 136 -10.95 19.22 -16.60
C HIS A 136 -9.95 19.12 -15.44
N GLU A 137 -10.44 19.05 -14.19
CA GLU A 137 -9.58 18.93 -13.01
C GLU A 137 -8.85 17.59 -13.00
N VAL A 138 -9.54 16.49 -13.34
CA VAL A 138 -8.93 15.16 -13.45
C VAL A 138 -7.92 15.11 -14.59
N TYR A 139 -8.30 15.60 -15.78
CA TYR A 139 -7.44 15.65 -16.96
C TYR A 139 -6.14 16.40 -16.69
N GLU A 140 -6.23 17.64 -16.18
CA GLU A 140 -5.06 18.46 -15.90
C GLU A 140 -4.19 17.83 -14.80
N GLY A 141 -4.80 17.30 -13.74
CA GLY A 141 -4.07 16.62 -12.66
C GLY A 141 -3.22 15.46 -13.16
N ILE A 142 -3.73 14.67 -14.12
CA ILE A 142 -3.00 13.55 -14.71
C ILE A 142 -1.97 14.04 -15.74
N ARG A 143 -2.35 14.98 -16.62
CA ARG A 143 -1.52 15.51 -17.70
C ARG A 143 -0.21 16.10 -17.18
N LEU A 144 -0.21 16.70 -15.99
CA LEU A 144 0.99 17.24 -15.32
C LEU A 144 2.07 16.18 -15.02
N SER A 145 1.74 14.88 -15.05
CA SER A 145 2.75 13.81 -14.97
C SER A 145 3.55 13.62 -16.28
N GLY A 146 3.12 14.27 -17.38
CA GLY A 146 3.78 14.21 -18.69
C GLY A 146 3.42 12.99 -19.55
N LYS A 147 2.53 12.11 -19.07
CA LYS A 147 2.02 10.97 -19.85
C LYS A 147 0.88 11.39 -20.80
N PRO A 148 0.64 10.65 -21.90
CA PRO A 148 -0.52 10.86 -22.75
C PRO A 148 -1.83 10.69 -21.98
N VAL A 149 -2.74 11.66 -22.14
CA VAL A 149 -4.09 11.61 -21.58
C VAL A 149 -5.10 11.94 -22.67
N GLY A 150 -6.06 11.06 -22.85
CA GLY A 150 -7.12 11.15 -23.86
C GLY A 150 -8.46 11.35 -23.18
N VAL A 151 -9.40 11.95 -23.89
CA VAL A 151 -10.70 12.31 -23.34
C VAL A 151 -11.80 12.00 -24.33
N VAL A 152 -12.84 11.33 -23.85
CA VAL A 152 -14.11 11.11 -24.56
C VAL A 152 -15.25 11.59 -23.66
N SER A 153 -16.14 12.42 -24.20
CA SER A 153 -17.36 12.86 -23.51
C SER A 153 -18.58 12.43 -24.31
N ILE A 154 -19.36 11.50 -23.75
CA ILE A 154 -20.44 10.82 -24.47
C ILE A 154 -21.47 11.81 -25.02
N GLN A 155 -21.86 12.83 -24.26
CA GLN A 155 -22.81 13.85 -24.71
C GLN A 155 -22.21 14.75 -25.81
N LYS A 156 -20.92 15.09 -25.72
CA LYS A 156 -20.24 15.89 -26.76
C LYS A 156 -20.05 15.12 -28.06
N GLU A 157 -19.75 13.83 -27.99
CA GLU A 157 -19.72 12.95 -29.17
C GLU A 157 -21.14 12.65 -29.68
N GLY A 158 -22.18 12.94 -28.90
CA GLY A 158 -23.59 12.75 -29.25
C GLY A 158 -24.09 11.31 -29.19
N GLY A 159 -23.52 10.50 -28.29
CA GLY A 159 -24.03 9.16 -27.96
C GLY A 159 -22.95 8.09 -27.84
N THR A 160 -23.35 6.94 -27.30
CA THR A 160 -22.45 5.84 -26.92
C THR A 160 -21.64 5.28 -28.10
N GLY A 161 -22.25 5.08 -29.27
CA GLY A 161 -21.55 4.51 -30.45
C GLY A 161 -20.38 5.39 -30.92
N ARG A 162 -20.61 6.70 -31.08
CA ARG A 162 -19.56 7.65 -31.48
C ARG A 162 -18.49 7.83 -30.40
N ALA A 163 -18.89 7.78 -29.13
CA ALA A 163 -17.94 7.77 -28.02
C ALA A 163 -17.02 6.53 -28.06
N ILE A 164 -17.57 5.34 -28.37
CA ILE A 164 -16.79 4.10 -28.53
C ILE A 164 -15.82 4.22 -29.71
N GLU A 165 -16.24 4.74 -30.86
CA GLU A 165 -15.37 4.93 -32.03
C GLU A 165 -14.19 5.86 -31.72
N LYS A 166 -14.46 6.98 -31.02
CA LYS A 166 -13.40 7.91 -30.59
C LYS A 166 -12.47 7.29 -29.55
N ALA A 167 -13.01 6.55 -28.58
CA ALA A 167 -12.24 5.82 -27.59
C ALA A 167 -11.30 4.80 -28.25
N ASP A 168 -11.80 4.05 -29.24
CA ASP A 168 -11.05 3.08 -30.03
C ASP A 168 -9.84 3.72 -30.72
N ALA A 169 -10.06 4.85 -31.40
CA ALA A 169 -8.99 5.58 -32.08
C ALA A 169 -7.89 6.02 -31.09
N ILE A 170 -8.27 6.59 -29.93
CA ILE A 170 -7.33 7.03 -28.91
C ILE A 170 -6.55 5.85 -28.31
N VAL A 171 -7.20 4.72 -28.03
CA VAL A 171 -6.52 3.54 -27.48
C VAL A 171 -5.49 3.00 -28.47
N ARG A 172 -5.80 2.96 -29.76
CA ARG A 172 -4.84 2.55 -30.81
C ARG A 172 -3.62 3.48 -30.87
N GLU A 173 -3.83 4.79 -30.75
CA GLU A 173 -2.73 5.75 -30.67
C GLU A 173 -1.86 5.51 -29.43
N PHE A 174 -2.47 5.23 -28.28
CA PHE A 174 -1.74 4.90 -27.06
C PHE A 174 -0.93 3.61 -27.20
N MET A 175 -1.49 2.55 -27.80
CA MET A 175 -0.76 1.32 -28.05
C MET A 175 0.50 1.59 -28.89
N ALA A 176 0.37 2.32 -29.99
CA ALA A 176 1.51 2.68 -30.85
C ALA A 176 2.56 3.57 -30.15
N LEU A 177 2.16 4.35 -29.15
CA LEU A 177 3.09 5.12 -28.32
C LEU A 177 3.81 4.21 -27.31
N LEU A 178 3.08 3.36 -26.59
CA LEU A 178 3.64 2.50 -25.54
C LEU A 178 4.51 1.37 -26.09
N GLU A 179 4.31 0.93 -27.33
CA GLU A 179 5.22 -0.01 -28.03
C GLU A 179 6.65 0.51 -28.14
N LYS A 180 6.85 1.84 -28.08
CA LYS A 180 8.17 2.49 -28.15
C LYS A 180 8.85 2.62 -26.79
N ASP A 181 8.12 2.37 -25.70
CA ASP A 181 8.69 2.46 -24.36
C ASP A 181 9.61 1.26 -24.10
N VAL A 182 10.85 1.54 -23.72
CA VAL A 182 11.84 0.51 -23.37
C VAL A 182 12.05 0.48 -21.86
N LYS A 183 12.21 -0.72 -21.30
CA LYS A 183 12.64 -0.89 -19.92
C LYS A 183 14.11 -0.48 -19.80
N VAL A 184 14.43 0.30 -18.77
CA VAL A 184 15.79 0.72 -18.42
C VAL A 184 16.14 0.25 -17.01
N ASP A 185 17.44 0.20 -16.70
CA ASP A 185 17.89 -0.03 -15.33
C ASP A 185 17.53 1.19 -14.46
N VAL A 186 16.85 0.94 -13.36
CA VAL A 186 16.47 1.93 -12.36
C VAL A 186 16.80 1.42 -10.97
N PRO A 187 17.08 2.31 -10.00
CA PRO A 187 17.39 1.87 -8.65
C PRO A 187 16.12 1.37 -7.94
N LEU A 188 16.27 0.36 -7.08
CA LEU A 188 15.20 -0.18 -6.24
C LEU A 188 14.54 0.90 -5.38
N SER A 189 15.31 1.93 -4.98
CA SER A 189 14.83 3.10 -4.25
C SER A 189 13.74 3.90 -4.97
N SER A 190 13.53 3.66 -6.26
CA SER A 190 12.45 4.29 -7.03
C SER A 190 11.07 3.74 -6.67
N LEU A 191 11.00 2.53 -6.10
CA LEU A 191 9.74 1.85 -5.83
C LEU A 191 8.96 2.46 -4.67
N ILE A 192 7.64 2.36 -4.78
CA ILE A 192 6.69 2.53 -3.70
C ILE A 192 5.96 1.20 -3.52
N VAL A 193 6.02 0.61 -2.32
CA VAL A 193 5.41 -0.68 -2.00
C VAL A 193 4.25 -0.47 -1.03
N GLY A 194 3.08 -1.03 -1.33
CA GLY A 194 1.94 -1.04 -0.42
C GLY A 194 1.88 -2.27 0.47
N THR A 195 1.21 -2.17 1.61
CA THR A 195 0.88 -3.32 2.48
C THR A 195 -0.59 -3.27 2.86
N GLU A 196 -1.28 -4.40 2.76
CA GLU A 196 -2.68 -4.57 3.12
C GLU A 196 -2.85 -5.88 3.90
N CYS A 197 -3.86 -5.98 4.76
CA CYS A 197 -4.37 -7.27 5.21
C CYS A 197 -5.86 -7.42 4.92
N GLY A 198 -6.25 -8.60 4.44
CA GLY A 198 -7.67 -8.91 4.25
C GLY A 198 -8.22 -9.75 5.39
N ALA A 199 -8.83 -10.88 5.01
CA ALA A 199 -9.38 -11.91 5.90
C ALA A 199 -8.32 -12.54 6.83
N SER A 200 -7.86 -11.75 7.80
CA SER A 200 -6.91 -12.08 8.86
C SER A 200 -7.44 -13.19 9.77
N ASP A 201 -6.49 -13.96 10.31
CA ASP A 201 -6.71 -15.01 11.29
C ASP A 201 -5.77 -14.81 12.49
N SER A 202 -5.82 -15.70 13.47
CA SER A 202 -4.93 -15.68 14.65
C SER A 202 -3.45 -15.85 14.31
N TYR A 203 -3.12 -16.37 13.12
CA TYR A 203 -1.73 -16.52 12.66
C TYR A 203 -1.18 -15.26 11.98
N SER A 204 -2.04 -14.37 11.45
CA SER A 204 -1.63 -13.16 10.72
C SER A 204 -0.54 -12.36 11.45
N GLY A 205 -0.74 -12.08 12.74
CA GLY A 205 0.19 -11.31 13.57
C GLY A 205 1.47 -12.06 13.97
N LEU A 206 1.50 -13.39 13.79
CA LEU A 206 2.60 -14.27 14.18
C LEU A 206 3.45 -14.73 12.99
N SER A 207 2.89 -14.73 11.78
CA SER A 207 3.57 -15.20 10.55
C SER A 207 3.58 -14.14 9.44
N ALA A 208 2.51 -14.01 8.65
CA ALA A 208 2.49 -13.22 7.42
C ALA A 208 2.82 -11.75 7.64
N ASN A 209 2.24 -11.10 8.67
CA ASN A 209 2.48 -9.68 8.90
C ASN A 209 3.93 -9.39 9.33
N PRO A 210 4.55 -10.15 10.26
CA PRO A 210 5.99 -10.03 10.53
C PRO A 210 6.88 -10.34 9.32
N VAL A 211 6.54 -11.34 8.49
CA VAL A 211 7.30 -11.69 7.27
C VAL A 211 7.24 -10.54 6.25
N VAL A 212 6.06 -9.98 5.99
CA VAL A 212 5.89 -8.76 5.17
C VAL A 212 6.67 -7.60 5.79
N GLY A 213 6.58 -7.40 7.10
CA GLY A 213 7.33 -6.36 7.80
C GLY A 213 8.84 -6.45 7.60
N HIS A 214 9.40 -7.66 7.61
CA HIS A 214 10.82 -7.88 7.32
C HIS A 214 11.17 -7.53 5.86
N ALA A 215 10.33 -7.91 4.91
CA ALA A 215 10.52 -7.52 3.50
C ALA A 215 10.41 -5.99 3.30
N CYS A 216 9.45 -5.34 3.96
CA CYS A 216 9.29 -3.88 3.96
C CYS A 216 10.51 -3.16 4.51
N ASP A 217 11.10 -3.67 5.59
CA ASP A 217 12.32 -3.15 6.17
C ASP A 217 13.49 -3.18 5.16
N HIS A 218 13.62 -4.22 4.32
CA HIS A 218 14.60 -4.26 3.22
C HIS A 218 14.35 -3.19 2.15
N PHE A 219 13.10 -2.95 1.77
CA PHE A 219 12.74 -1.88 0.83
C PHE A 219 13.12 -0.51 1.39
N VAL A 220 12.74 -0.23 2.64
CA VAL A 220 13.08 1.02 3.34
C VAL A 220 14.59 1.20 3.44
N ASP A 221 15.33 0.16 3.84
CA ASP A 221 16.79 0.22 3.98
C ASP A 221 17.50 0.41 2.64
N SER A 222 16.87 0.00 1.53
CA SER A 222 17.31 0.24 0.15
C SER A 222 16.89 1.60 -0.41
N GLY A 223 16.21 2.44 0.39
CA GLY A 223 15.79 3.79 0.04
C GLY A 223 14.46 3.90 -0.71
N ALA A 224 13.69 2.82 -0.79
CA ALA A 224 12.34 2.82 -1.35
C ALA A 224 11.32 3.40 -0.34
N THR A 225 10.08 3.56 -0.79
CA THR A 225 8.97 3.97 0.08
C THR A 225 8.05 2.78 0.34
N VAL A 226 7.55 2.64 1.57
CA VAL A 226 6.56 1.63 1.95
C VAL A 226 5.35 2.33 2.56
N PHE A 227 4.14 2.02 2.08
CA PHE A 227 2.91 2.41 2.74
C PHE A 227 2.49 1.37 3.77
N LEU A 228 2.13 1.86 4.96
CA LEU A 228 1.26 1.18 5.91
C LEU A 228 -0.10 1.89 5.92
N THR A 229 -1.18 1.16 5.69
CA THR A 229 -2.56 1.67 5.59
C THR A 229 -3.42 1.14 6.75
N GLU A 230 -4.74 1.16 6.57
CA GLU A 230 -5.73 0.52 7.42
C GLU A 230 -5.81 1.16 8.81
N VAL A 231 -6.13 2.46 8.86
CA VAL A 231 -6.20 3.23 10.12
C VAL A 231 -7.16 2.60 11.11
N THR A 232 -8.29 2.08 10.62
CA THR A 232 -9.27 1.33 11.41
C THR A 232 -8.69 0.07 12.04
N GLU A 233 -7.68 -0.54 11.41
CA GLU A 233 -7.12 -1.84 11.78
C GLU A 233 -5.91 -1.74 12.71
N PHE A 234 -5.48 -0.54 13.07
CA PHE A 234 -4.45 -0.35 14.10
C PHE A 234 -4.94 0.50 15.29
N LEU A 235 -6.25 0.73 15.41
CA LEU A 235 -6.86 1.32 16.60
C LEU A 235 -6.59 0.45 17.83
N GLY A 236 -6.11 1.06 18.92
CA GLY A 236 -5.55 0.39 20.09
C GLY A 236 -4.04 0.11 20.01
N ALA A 237 -3.38 0.42 18.89
CA ALA A 237 -1.92 0.29 18.73
C ALA A 237 -1.26 1.57 18.18
N GLU A 238 -2.02 2.67 18.05
CA GLU A 238 -1.57 3.95 17.51
C GLU A 238 -0.44 4.58 18.33
N ASP A 239 -0.44 4.42 19.66
CA ASP A 239 0.65 4.92 20.51
C ASP A 239 2.00 4.28 20.19
N ILE A 240 2.00 3.00 19.80
CA ILE A 240 3.21 2.28 19.37
C ILE A 240 3.73 2.87 18.05
N LEU A 241 2.83 3.20 17.12
CA LEU A 241 3.19 3.86 15.87
C LEU A 241 3.66 5.31 16.10
N ALA A 242 2.98 6.08 16.96
CA ALA A 242 3.35 7.45 17.30
C ALA A 242 4.76 7.52 17.90
N GLN A 243 5.15 6.55 18.73
CA GLN A 243 6.51 6.42 19.27
C GLN A 243 7.56 6.09 18.19
N ARG A 244 7.16 5.56 17.03
CA ARG A 244 8.02 5.28 15.88
C ARG A 244 8.11 6.44 14.90
N CYS A 245 7.30 7.49 15.04
CA CYS A 245 7.37 8.65 14.16
C CYS A 245 8.69 9.41 14.35
N VAL A 246 9.27 9.89 13.25
CA VAL A 246 10.55 10.63 13.29
C VAL A 246 10.48 11.98 14.01
N SER A 247 9.27 12.51 14.21
CA SER A 247 9.07 13.76 14.92
C SER A 247 7.69 13.80 15.57
N ALA A 248 7.54 14.68 16.57
CA ALA A 248 6.26 14.95 17.21
C ALA A 248 5.19 15.42 16.20
N LYS A 249 5.60 16.14 15.13
CA LYS A 249 4.67 16.60 14.10
C LYS A 249 4.10 15.45 13.28
N VAL A 250 4.94 14.47 12.92
CA VAL A 250 4.49 13.26 12.20
C VAL A 250 3.58 12.43 13.09
N ALA A 251 3.90 12.31 14.39
CA ALA A 251 3.02 11.64 15.36
C ALA A 251 1.67 12.35 15.52
N GLU A 252 1.65 13.68 15.61
CA GLU A 252 0.42 14.47 15.71
C GLU A 252 -0.48 14.26 14.49
N ASN A 253 0.09 14.29 13.28
CA ASN A 253 -0.66 14.02 12.04
C ASN A 253 -1.23 12.59 12.01
N LEU A 254 -0.49 11.59 12.50
CA LEU A 254 -1.01 10.23 12.65
C LEU A 254 -2.24 10.20 13.57
N MET A 255 -2.12 10.82 14.75
CA MET A 255 -3.20 10.87 15.73
C MET A 255 -4.41 11.67 15.25
N GLU A 256 -4.22 12.63 14.34
CA GLU A 256 -5.32 13.35 13.70
C GLU A 256 -6.19 12.42 12.84
N TYR A 257 -5.58 11.59 11.99
CA TYR A 257 -6.33 10.60 11.21
C TYR A 257 -6.99 9.52 12.06
N VAL A 258 -6.36 9.11 13.16
CA VAL A 258 -6.98 8.21 14.15
C VAL A 258 -8.26 8.84 14.71
N ARG A 259 -8.18 10.08 15.21
CA ARG A 259 -9.36 10.79 15.75
C ARG A 259 -10.45 11.01 14.70
N GLU A 260 -10.07 11.33 13.46
CA GLU A 260 -11.04 11.43 12.35
C GLU A 260 -11.76 10.11 12.11
N THR A 261 -11.02 9.00 12.12
CA THR A 261 -11.56 7.65 11.90
C THR A 261 -12.51 7.25 13.02
N GLU A 262 -12.12 7.44 14.28
CA GLU A 262 -12.97 7.21 15.46
C GLU A 262 -14.24 8.07 15.41
N GLY A 263 -14.09 9.35 15.05
CA GLY A 263 -15.22 10.27 14.89
C GLY A 263 -16.20 9.84 13.80
N PHE A 264 -15.70 9.32 12.68
CA PHE A 264 -16.54 8.76 11.62
C PHE A 264 -17.28 7.49 12.08
N MET A 265 -16.58 6.56 12.73
CA MET A 265 -17.17 5.33 13.27
C MET A 265 -18.28 5.62 14.29
N ALA A 266 -18.08 6.62 15.15
CA ALA A 266 -19.10 7.04 16.11
C ALA A 266 -20.38 7.59 15.45
N GLN A 267 -20.27 8.23 14.28
CA GLN A 267 -21.42 8.81 13.56
C GLN A 267 -22.27 7.76 12.84
N VAL A 268 -21.68 6.68 12.36
CA VAL A 268 -22.40 5.59 11.66
C VAL A 268 -23.16 4.65 12.60
N GLY A 269 -23.19 4.93 13.90
CA GLY A 269 -23.97 4.18 14.88
C GLY A 269 -23.35 2.83 15.28
N HIS A 270 -22.08 2.60 14.94
CA HIS A 270 -21.31 1.50 15.51
C HIS A 270 -20.94 1.91 16.95
N SER A 271 -21.83 1.59 17.89
CA SER A 271 -21.68 1.91 19.32
C SER A 271 -20.57 1.11 20.01
N GLU A 272 -19.97 0.15 19.32
CA GLU A 272 -18.82 -0.62 19.77
C GLU A 272 -17.63 -0.27 18.86
N ILE A 273 -16.55 0.26 19.46
CA ILE A 273 -15.30 0.65 18.79
C ILE A 273 -14.60 -0.58 18.14
N ALA A 274 -15.12 -1.80 18.35
CA ALA A 274 -14.55 -3.05 17.88
C ALA A 274 -15.46 -3.73 16.85
N ASP A 275 -15.23 -3.48 15.56
CA ASP A 275 -15.80 -4.31 14.49
C ASP A 275 -14.71 -5.22 13.92
N ILE A 276 -14.39 -6.29 14.66
CA ILE A 276 -13.62 -7.40 14.09
C ILE A 276 -14.56 -8.10 13.12
N ALA A 277 -14.29 -8.00 11.81
CA ALA A 277 -15.16 -8.57 10.80
C ALA A 277 -15.48 -10.06 11.09
N PRO A 278 -16.71 -10.56 10.82
CA PRO A 278 -17.10 -11.94 11.17
C PRO A 278 -16.14 -13.02 10.67
N GLY A 279 -15.54 -12.81 9.49
CA GLY A 279 -14.52 -13.70 8.94
C GLY A 279 -13.25 -13.76 9.80
N ASN A 280 -12.85 -12.65 10.41
CA ASN A 280 -11.68 -12.57 11.30
C ASN A 280 -11.93 -13.25 12.65
N ILE A 281 -13.12 -13.06 13.25
CA ILE A 281 -13.52 -13.76 14.48
C ILE A 281 -13.51 -15.27 14.22
N ALA A 282 -14.11 -15.71 13.11
CA ALA A 282 -14.07 -17.12 12.70
C ALA A 282 -12.66 -17.61 12.32
N GLY A 283 -11.70 -16.69 12.11
CA GLY A 283 -10.27 -16.97 11.94
C GLY A 283 -9.51 -17.02 13.27
N GLY A 284 -10.17 -16.80 14.41
CA GLY A 284 -9.59 -16.94 15.74
C GLY A 284 -9.11 -15.65 16.39
N LEU A 285 -9.33 -14.48 15.78
CA LEU A 285 -9.03 -13.19 16.43
C LEU A 285 -10.07 -12.89 17.51
N SER A 286 -9.58 -12.51 18.69
CA SER A 286 -10.42 -12.37 19.90
C SER A 286 -10.64 -10.92 20.34
N THR A 287 -9.67 -10.03 20.11
CA THR A 287 -9.78 -8.60 20.45
C THR A 287 -9.24 -7.71 19.34
N LEU A 288 -9.66 -6.44 19.35
CA LEU A 288 -9.19 -5.44 18.40
C LEU A 288 -7.68 -5.19 18.60
N GLU A 289 -7.21 -5.15 19.84
CA GLU A 289 -5.80 -4.93 20.16
C GLU A 289 -4.92 -6.06 19.61
N GLU A 290 -5.38 -7.31 19.65
CA GLU A 290 -4.69 -8.45 19.03
C GLU A 290 -4.51 -8.22 17.52
N LYS A 291 -5.60 -7.83 16.84
CA LYS A 291 -5.59 -7.52 15.40
C LYS A 291 -4.68 -6.33 15.09
N SER A 292 -4.79 -5.27 15.88
CA SER A 292 -4.01 -4.03 15.73
C SER A 292 -2.52 -4.24 15.94
N LEU A 293 -2.12 -4.99 16.97
CA LEU A 293 -0.74 -5.36 17.19
C LEU A 293 -0.18 -6.19 16.03
N GLY A 294 -0.99 -7.05 15.42
CA GLY A 294 -0.64 -7.78 14.20
C GLY A 294 -0.54 -6.87 12.98
N CYS A 295 -1.48 -5.93 12.80
CA CYS A 295 -1.56 -5.01 11.67
C CYS A 295 -0.30 -4.14 11.55
N ILE A 296 0.13 -3.53 12.66
CA ILE A 296 1.28 -2.61 12.67
C ILE A 296 2.62 -3.27 12.32
N ARG A 297 2.69 -4.61 12.35
CA ARG A 297 3.89 -5.37 11.98
C ARG A 297 4.15 -5.40 10.49
N LYS A 298 3.13 -5.20 9.65
CA LYS A 298 3.26 -5.18 8.18
C LYS A 298 4.19 -4.06 7.69
N GLY A 299 4.18 -2.91 8.39
CA GLY A 299 5.08 -1.79 8.13
C GLY A 299 6.51 -2.01 8.62
N GLY A 300 6.85 -3.21 9.10
CA GLY A 300 8.18 -3.52 9.63
C GLY A 300 8.48 -2.76 10.93
N THR A 301 9.74 -2.39 11.11
CA THR A 301 10.24 -1.81 12.36
C THR A 301 10.87 -0.44 12.19
N ARG A 302 11.03 0.03 10.95
CA ARG A 302 11.70 1.32 10.67
C ARG A 302 10.83 2.50 11.12
N PRO A 303 11.44 3.68 11.40
CA PRO A 303 10.69 4.86 11.83
C PRO A 303 9.74 5.37 10.74
N ILE A 304 8.56 5.85 11.14
CA ILE A 304 7.58 6.46 10.24
C ILE A 304 8.06 7.87 9.88
N GLN A 305 8.26 8.10 8.58
CA GLN A 305 8.82 9.33 8.02
C GLN A 305 7.75 10.38 7.71
N GLU A 306 6.58 9.93 7.26
CA GLU A 306 5.50 10.79 6.78
C GLU A 306 4.15 10.13 7.05
N VAL A 307 3.10 10.94 7.18
CA VAL A 307 1.71 10.50 7.16
C VAL A 307 1.00 11.25 6.04
N VAL A 308 0.29 10.56 5.16
CA VAL A 308 -0.34 11.11 3.95
C VAL A 308 -1.86 10.87 3.95
N PRO A 309 -2.65 11.76 3.32
CA PRO A 309 -4.08 11.55 3.16
C PRO A 309 -4.38 10.36 2.24
N HIS A 310 -5.64 9.96 2.18
CA HIS A 310 -6.15 8.94 1.26
C HIS A 310 -5.81 9.25 -0.20
N GLY A 311 -5.14 8.30 -0.87
CA GLY A 311 -4.64 8.49 -2.23
C GLY A 311 -3.45 9.44 -2.36
N GLY A 312 -2.90 9.92 -1.24
CA GLY A 312 -1.80 10.88 -1.20
C GLY A 312 -0.47 10.29 -1.66
N CYS A 313 0.19 10.97 -2.60
CA CYS A 313 1.54 10.62 -3.03
C CYS A 313 2.58 11.16 -2.03
N PRO A 314 3.47 10.29 -1.48
CA PRO A 314 4.46 10.66 -0.48
C PRO A 314 5.53 11.57 -1.08
N ARG A 315 6.04 12.50 -0.27
CA ARG A 315 7.16 13.38 -0.65
C ARG A 315 8.49 12.78 -0.21
N GLY A 316 8.48 12.00 0.88
CA GLY A 316 9.65 11.34 1.44
C GLY A 316 9.88 9.92 0.94
N ARG A 317 11.00 9.34 1.40
CA ARG A 317 11.33 7.91 1.29
C ARG A 317 11.21 7.25 2.66
N GLY A 318 11.14 5.92 2.70
CA GLY A 318 11.01 5.14 3.92
C GLY A 318 9.58 4.73 4.24
N LEU A 319 9.28 4.45 5.51
CA LEU A 319 7.95 4.03 5.93
C LEU A 319 7.01 5.24 6.04
N VAL A 320 5.85 5.15 5.39
CA VAL A 320 4.81 6.17 5.33
C VAL A 320 3.50 5.56 5.78
N VAL A 321 2.74 6.26 6.62
CA VAL A 321 1.35 5.86 6.93
C VAL A 321 0.39 6.60 6.00
N MET A 322 -0.54 5.89 5.38
CA MET A 322 -1.59 6.49 4.55
C MET A 322 -2.95 6.33 5.23
N ASP A 323 -3.74 7.41 5.26
CA ASP A 323 -5.17 7.35 5.65
C ASP A 323 -5.95 6.51 4.64
N ALA A 324 -6.27 5.27 5.01
CA ALA A 324 -7.11 4.38 4.23
C ALA A 324 -7.92 3.47 5.18
N PRO A 325 -9.15 3.09 4.77
CA PRO A 325 -9.99 2.20 5.56
C PRO A 325 -9.43 0.78 5.56
N GLY A 326 -9.86 -0.08 6.48
CA GLY A 326 -9.59 -1.53 6.46
C GLY A 326 -10.37 -2.31 5.40
N HIS A 327 -10.99 -1.63 4.43
CA HIS A 327 -11.67 -2.29 3.32
C HIS A 327 -10.66 -2.61 2.21
N ASP A 328 -10.36 -3.90 2.02
CA ASP A 328 -9.36 -4.45 1.11
C ASP A 328 -9.19 -3.65 -0.20
N VAL A 329 -10.28 -3.49 -0.95
CA VAL A 329 -10.24 -2.90 -2.30
C VAL A 329 -10.06 -1.39 -2.25
N GLU A 330 -10.74 -0.70 -1.34
CA GLU A 330 -10.64 0.76 -1.20
C GLU A 330 -9.23 1.17 -0.77
N SER A 331 -8.63 0.41 0.15
CA SER A 331 -7.26 0.64 0.62
C SER A 331 -6.22 0.39 -0.48
N MET A 332 -6.34 -0.72 -1.22
CA MET A 332 -5.45 -0.99 -2.34
C MET A 332 -5.55 0.05 -3.45
N VAL A 333 -6.76 0.52 -3.77
CA VAL A 333 -6.97 1.60 -4.75
C VAL A 333 -6.36 2.91 -4.25
N ALA A 334 -6.43 3.22 -2.95
CA ALA A 334 -5.79 4.39 -2.37
C ALA A 334 -4.26 4.32 -2.49
N MET A 335 -3.65 3.17 -2.18
CA MET A 335 -2.20 2.97 -2.37
C MET A 335 -1.80 3.07 -3.84
N ALA A 336 -2.60 2.49 -4.75
CA ALA A 336 -2.38 2.63 -6.18
C ALA A 336 -2.46 4.11 -6.60
N ALA A 337 -3.44 4.87 -6.10
CA ALA A 337 -3.55 6.31 -6.35
C ALA A 337 -2.36 7.10 -5.78
N GLY A 338 -1.84 6.68 -4.61
CA GLY A 338 -0.61 7.22 -4.02
C GLY A 338 0.67 6.86 -4.78
N GLY A 339 0.57 6.03 -5.83
CA GLY A 339 1.68 5.69 -6.71
C GLY A 339 2.37 4.36 -6.40
N ALA A 340 1.76 3.49 -5.58
CA ALA A 340 2.31 2.16 -5.30
C ALA A 340 2.56 1.39 -6.61
N ASN A 341 3.76 0.83 -6.71
CA ASN A 341 4.19 0.00 -7.82
C ASN A 341 3.66 -1.43 -7.68
N LEU A 342 3.66 -1.97 -6.46
CA LEU A 342 3.14 -3.29 -6.09
C LEU A 342 2.61 -3.24 -4.65
N ILE A 343 1.78 -4.21 -4.28
CA ILE A 343 1.16 -4.29 -2.96
C ILE A 343 1.37 -5.71 -2.40
N PHE A 344 1.80 -5.81 -1.14
CA PHE A 344 1.68 -7.04 -0.36
C PHE A 344 0.30 -7.12 0.27
N PHE A 345 -0.35 -8.27 0.15
CA PHE A 345 -1.66 -8.52 0.74
C PHE A 345 -1.61 -9.76 1.62
N THR A 346 -1.72 -9.61 2.93
CA THR A 346 -1.73 -10.76 3.84
C THR A 346 -3.13 -11.32 4.03
N THR A 347 -3.25 -12.65 4.17
CA THR A 347 -4.55 -13.30 4.36
C THR A 347 -4.45 -14.62 5.12
N GLY A 348 -5.34 -14.84 6.07
CA GLY A 348 -5.47 -16.11 6.79
C GLY A 348 -6.50 -17.06 6.19
N ARG A 349 -7.48 -16.52 5.45
CA ARG A 349 -8.59 -17.29 4.88
C ARG A 349 -8.61 -17.34 3.35
N GLY A 350 -7.72 -16.57 2.72
CA GLY A 350 -7.60 -16.46 1.27
C GLY A 350 -8.61 -15.49 0.66
N THR A 351 -8.24 -14.92 -0.48
CA THR A 351 -9.08 -14.01 -1.26
C THR A 351 -8.63 -13.99 -2.73
N PRO A 352 -9.56 -13.90 -3.70
CA PRO A 352 -9.17 -13.70 -5.09
C PRO A 352 -8.72 -12.26 -5.36
N THR A 353 -9.11 -11.28 -4.54
CA THR A 353 -8.99 -9.84 -4.79
C THR A 353 -7.61 -9.42 -5.32
N GLY A 354 -7.61 -8.49 -6.28
CA GLY A 354 -6.42 -7.82 -6.77
C GLY A 354 -6.61 -6.29 -6.86
N CYS A 355 -5.78 -5.64 -7.68
CA CYS A 355 -5.81 -4.20 -7.86
C CYS A 355 -5.61 -3.85 -9.35
N PRO A 356 -6.35 -2.89 -9.92
CA PRO A 356 -6.21 -2.53 -11.32
C PRO A 356 -4.83 -1.95 -11.63
N GLY A 357 -4.05 -2.65 -12.46
CA GLY A 357 -2.75 -2.17 -12.94
C GLY A 357 -1.60 -2.19 -11.92
N VAL A 358 -1.85 -2.68 -10.71
CA VAL A 358 -0.83 -2.82 -9.66
C VAL A 358 -0.76 -4.30 -9.22
N PRO A 359 0.40 -4.97 -9.38
CA PRO A 359 0.58 -6.34 -8.92
C PRO A 359 0.33 -6.48 -7.42
N VAL A 360 -0.46 -7.49 -7.03
CA VAL A 360 -0.75 -7.81 -5.63
C VAL A 360 -0.14 -9.17 -5.31
N ILE A 361 0.87 -9.17 -4.44
CA ILE A 361 1.53 -10.38 -3.95
C ILE A 361 0.77 -10.85 -2.72
N LYS A 362 0.02 -11.95 -2.85
CA LYS A 362 -0.77 -12.51 -1.76
C LYS A 362 0.06 -13.45 -0.90
N VAL A 363 0.06 -13.20 0.41
CA VAL A 363 0.88 -13.88 1.41
C VAL A 363 -0.06 -14.56 2.41
N SER A 364 -0.09 -15.89 2.43
CA SER A 364 -0.90 -16.61 3.42
C SER A 364 -0.21 -16.69 4.78
N SER A 365 -0.96 -16.48 5.86
CA SER A 365 -0.47 -16.66 7.24
C SER A 365 -0.35 -18.12 7.68
N ASN A 366 -0.98 -19.07 6.96
CA ASN A 366 -0.95 -20.48 7.31
C ASN A 366 -0.86 -21.38 6.07
N THR A 367 -0.22 -22.55 6.23
CA THR A 367 0.05 -23.48 5.12
C THR A 367 -1.23 -24.11 4.56
N THR A 368 -2.25 -24.31 5.39
CA THR A 368 -3.54 -24.89 4.98
C THR A 368 -4.23 -24.02 3.94
N THR A 369 -4.40 -22.72 4.23
CA THR A 369 -5.00 -21.75 3.31
C THR A 369 -4.15 -21.60 2.05
N TYR A 370 -2.82 -21.52 2.17
CA TYR A 370 -1.94 -21.53 1.00
C TYR A 370 -2.21 -22.73 0.09
N ASN A 371 -2.26 -23.95 0.64
CA ASN A 371 -2.49 -25.17 -0.12
C ASN A 371 -3.88 -25.23 -0.77
N ASN A 372 -4.90 -24.72 -0.09
CA ASN A 372 -6.28 -24.72 -0.59
C ASN A 372 -6.51 -23.66 -1.69
N MET A 373 -5.77 -22.56 -1.68
CA MET A 373 -5.96 -21.43 -2.59
C MET A 373 -4.67 -21.07 -3.36
N ARG A 374 -3.87 -22.06 -3.75
CA ARG A 374 -2.60 -21.86 -4.49
C ARG A 374 -2.75 -21.07 -5.78
N ASP A 375 -3.91 -21.14 -6.42
CA ASP A 375 -4.18 -20.38 -7.64
C ASP A 375 -4.32 -18.88 -7.37
N ASN A 376 -4.61 -18.47 -6.12
CA ASN A 376 -4.80 -17.08 -5.72
C ASN A 376 -3.67 -16.52 -4.85
N ILE A 377 -2.82 -17.36 -4.27
CA ILE A 377 -1.82 -16.98 -3.26
C ILE A 377 -0.40 -17.22 -3.80
N ASP A 378 0.43 -16.19 -3.75
CA ASP A 378 1.79 -16.19 -4.29
C ASP A 378 2.83 -16.76 -3.32
N PHE A 379 2.60 -16.60 -2.00
CA PHE A 379 3.59 -16.94 -0.98
C PHE A 379 2.97 -17.57 0.28
N ASN A 380 3.68 -18.53 0.88
CA ASN A 380 3.28 -19.20 2.12
C ASN A 380 4.16 -18.75 3.31
N ALA A 381 3.59 -18.03 4.27
CA ALA A 381 4.25 -17.70 5.54
C ALA A 381 3.93 -18.69 6.68
N GLY A 382 3.06 -19.68 6.44
CA GLY A 382 2.74 -20.76 7.39
C GLY A 382 3.95 -21.51 7.98
N PRO A 383 5.06 -21.72 7.24
CA PRO A 383 6.28 -22.34 7.77
C PRO A 383 6.91 -21.69 9.00
N VAL A 384 6.55 -20.44 9.33
CA VAL A 384 6.92 -19.81 10.61
C VAL A 384 6.32 -20.58 11.80
N ILE A 385 5.10 -21.08 11.62
CA ILE A 385 4.32 -21.76 12.67
C ILE A 385 4.56 -23.26 12.63
N ASP A 386 4.47 -23.89 11.45
CA ASP A 386 4.41 -25.35 11.32
C ASP A 386 5.73 -26.04 10.96
N ALA A 387 6.76 -25.28 10.58
CA ALA A 387 8.05 -25.82 10.13
C ALA A 387 9.28 -25.17 10.77
N GLY A 388 9.08 -24.26 11.74
CA GLY A 388 10.17 -23.63 12.49
C GLY A 388 11.06 -22.69 11.66
N LYS A 389 10.62 -22.25 10.48
CA LYS A 389 11.35 -21.25 9.69
C LYS A 389 11.33 -19.90 10.42
N SER A 390 12.42 -19.14 10.32
CA SER A 390 12.45 -17.82 10.93
C SER A 390 11.71 -16.78 10.07
N ILE A 391 11.18 -15.74 10.73
CA ILE A 391 10.57 -14.59 10.05
C ILE A 391 11.56 -13.92 9.09
N SER A 392 12.85 -13.85 9.45
CA SER A 392 13.86 -13.23 8.59
C SER A 392 14.15 -14.07 7.34
N GLU A 393 14.19 -15.40 7.45
CA GLU A 393 14.37 -16.28 6.30
C GLU A 393 13.24 -16.09 5.28
N LEU A 394 11.98 -16.23 5.71
CA LEU A 394 10.84 -16.05 4.80
C LEU A 394 10.69 -14.59 4.34
N GLY A 395 11.09 -13.62 5.16
CA GLY A 395 11.09 -12.21 4.79
C GLY A 395 12.07 -11.91 3.65
N ASN A 396 13.25 -12.54 3.66
CA ASN A 396 14.22 -12.46 2.56
C ASN A 396 13.67 -13.10 1.28
N ASP A 397 13.02 -14.27 1.40
CA ASP A 397 12.40 -14.97 0.27
C ASP A 397 11.28 -14.13 -0.35
N LEU A 398 10.42 -13.54 0.48
CA LEU A 398 9.33 -12.66 0.04
C LEU A 398 9.86 -11.38 -0.62
N PHE A 399 10.92 -10.77 -0.07
CA PHE A 399 11.58 -9.63 -0.69
C PHE A 399 12.12 -9.97 -2.09
N ASN A 400 12.78 -11.12 -2.25
CA ASN A 400 13.28 -11.58 -3.54
C ASN A 400 12.14 -11.85 -4.54
N LEU A 401 11.04 -12.44 -4.09
CA LEU A 401 9.83 -12.60 -4.91
C LEU A 401 9.30 -11.24 -5.37
N ALA A 402 9.21 -10.24 -4.49
CA ALA A 402 8.73 -8.91 -4.84
C ALA A 402 9.64 -8.20 -5.84
N VAL A 403 10.97 -8.36 -5.72
CA VAL A 403 11.93 -7.88 -6.72
C VAL A 403 11.74 -8.58 -8.07
N ALA A 404 11.46 -9.90 -8.09
CA ALA A 404 11.15 -10.61 -9.32
C ALA A 404 9.84 -10.11 -9.96
N VAL A 405 8.80 -9.85 -9.16
CA VAL A 405 7.53 -9.25 -9.60
C VAL A 405 7.74 -7.85 -10.18
N ALA A 406 8.56 -7.03 -9.52
CA ALA A 406 8.94 -5.71 -10.03
C ALA A 406 9.67 -5.79 -11.39
N ASN A 407 10.40 -6.87 -11.65
CA ASN A 407 11.08 -7.10 -12.94
C ASN A 407 10.18 -7.72 -14.03
N GLY A 408 9.00 -8.23 -13.67
CA GLY A 408 7.99 -8.69 -14.63
C GLY A 408 7.36 -10.05 -14.34
N THR A 409 7.75 -10.75 -13.27
CA THR A 409 7.01 -11.94 -12.84
C THR A 409 5.57 -11.55 -12.51
N GLN A 410 4.61 -12.30 -13.04
CA GLN A 410 3.19 -12.05 -12.79
C GLN A 410 2.75 -12.67 -11.47
N THR A 411 1.98 -11.93 -10.69
CA THR A 411 1.30 -12.47 -9.50
C THR A 411 0.07 -13.29 -9.90
N CYS A 412 -0.47 -14.06 -8.96
CA CYS A 412 -1.72 -14.79 -9.12
C CYS A 412 -2.88 -13.86 -9.56
N SER A 413 -3.02 -12.68 -8.94
CA SER A 413 -4.06 -11.69 -9.33
C SER A 413 -3.91 -11.20 -10.77
N GLU A 414 -2.67 -10.99 -11.24
CA GLU A 414 -2.44 -10.57 -12.62
C GLU A 414 -2.84 -11.65 -13.62
N ARG A 415 -2.47 -12.93 -13.35
CA ARG A 415 -2.81 -14.06 -14.21
C ARG A 415 -4.33 -14.25 -14.34
N TRP A 416 -5.05 -14.11 -13.24
CA TRP A 416 -6.51 -14.24 -13.21
C TRP A 416 -7.27 -12.95 -13.51
N ARG A 417 -6.56 -11.84 -13.77
CA ARG A 417 -7.15 -10.52 -14.03
C ARG A 417 -8.09 -10.06 -12.90
N CYS A 418 -7.77 -10.40 -11.65
CA CYS A 418 -8.44 -9.87 -10.48
C CYS A 418 -8.11 -8.37 -10.36
N ARG A 419 -9.08 -7.52 -10.69
CA ARG A 419 -8.93 -6.07 -10.90
C ARG A 419 -10.09 -5.34 -10.21
N GLU A 420 -10.46 -5.79 -9.02
CA GLU A 420 -11.55 -5.21 -8.25
C GLU A 420 -11.23 -3.73 -7.96
N PHE A 421 -12.25 -2.88 -8.03
CA PHE A 421 -12.10 -1.43 -7.86
C PHE A 421 -13.23 -0.88 -6.99
N ALA A 422 -12.85 -0.11 -5.98
CA ALA A 422 -13.74 0.56 -5.04
C ALA A 422 -13.09 1.87 -4.59
N ILE A 423 -13.89 2.85 -4.20
CA ILE A 423 -13.42 4.15 -3.74
C ILE A 423 -14.11 4.45 -2.42
N ARG A 424 -13.37 4.87 -1.40
CA ARG A 424 -13.97 5.25 -0.12
C ARG A 424 -14.99 6.38 -0.31
N ARG A 425 -16.08 6.33 0.45
CA ARG A 425 -17.05 7.41 0.58
C ARG A 425 -17.02 7.99 2.00
N LYS A 426 -16.36 9.14 2.18
CA LYS A 426 -16.22 9.79 3.50
C LYS A 426 -17.42 10.68 3.91
N GLY A 427 -18.30 11.06 2.97
CA GLY A 427 -19.39 12.01 3.24
C GLY A 427 -20.56 11.48 4.08
N VAL A 428 -21.08 12.32 5.00
CA VAL A 428 -22.20 12.05 5.93
C VAL A 428 -23.56 11.91 5.21
N LYS A 429 -23.69 12.50 4.03
CA LYS A 429 -24.87 12.40 3.17
C LYS A 429 -24.44 11.87 1.82
N ALA A 430 -24.54 10.56 1.66
CA ALA A 430 -25.44 10.04 0.65
C ALA A 430 -25.37 10.77 -0.71
N TYR A 431 -26.38 11.60 -0.89
CA TYR A 431 -26.65 12.35 -2.09
C TYR A 431 -27.05 13.76 -1.65
N ILE A 432 -26.55 14.79 -2.34
CA ILE A 432 -27.20 16.09 -2.31
C ILE A 432 -28.30 16.02 -3.37
N LEU A 433 -29.55 15.99 -2.93
CA LEU A 433 -30.71 16.22 -3.79
C LEU A 433 -30.87 17.72 -4.03
#